data_AF-A0A6N8UXC6-F1
#
_entry.id   AF-A0A6N8UXC6-F1
#
_cell.length_a   1.000
_cell.length_b   1.000
_cell.length_c   1.000
_cell.angle_alpha   90.00
_cell.angle_beta   90.00
_cell.angle_gamma   90.00
#
_symmetry.space_group_name_H-M   'P 1'
#
loop_
_entity.id
_entity.type
_entity.pdbx_description
1 polymer ?
#
loop_
_entity_poly.entity_id
_entity_poly.type
_entity_poly.pdbx_seq_one_letter_code
_entity_poly.pdbx_strand_id
1 'polypeptide(L)' 'MERFRRPTPLPTSLGGWIDTFGDGLLAGLDASARSEIKADAEAVAAPIHRRRDGTWVLDYVRLRFVATKPSMSPR' A
#
# COMPACT_ATOMS: atom_id res chain seq x y z
N MET A 1 -11.58 11.67 14.84
CA MET A 1 -10.73 10.86 13.92
C MET A 1 -11.52 10.69 12.64
N GLU A 2 -11.12 11.35 11.57
CA GLU A 2 -11.87 11.36 10.29
C GLU A 2 -11.23 10.35 9.32
N ARG A 3 -12.07 9.56 8.63
CA ARG A 3 -11.63 8.66 7.56
C ARG A 3 -12.10 9.23 6.22
N PHE A 4 -11.17 9.57 5.34
CA PHE A 4 -11.48 9.99 3.98
C PHE A 4 -10.90 8.98 2.98
N ARG A 5 -11.63 8.72 1.88
CA ARG A 5 -11.15 7.83 0.82
C ARG A 5 -9.95 8.47 0.13
N ARG A 6 -8.88 7.71 -0.05
CA ARG A 6 -7.68 8.16 -0.80
C ARG A 6 -7.27 7.13 -1.86
N PRO A 7 -8.09 6.95 -2.91
CA PRO A 7 -7.74 6.06 -4.01
C PRO A 7 -6.39 6.51 -4.57
N THR A 8 -5.43 5.58 -4.62
CA THR A 8 -4.06 5.90 -5.04
C THR A 8 -3.69 5.09 -6.26
N PRO A 9 -3.74 5.71 -7.46
CA PRO A 9 -3.22 5.09 -8.67
C PRO A 9 -1.75 4.77 -8.50
N LEU A 10 -1.38 3.55 -8.85
CA LEU A 10 0.00 3.11 -8.87
C LEU A 10 0.63 3.43 -10.23
N PRO A 11 1.93 3.78 -10.26
CA PRO A 11 2.69 3.86 -11.50
C PRO A 11 3.07 2.47 -12.05
N THR A 12 2.81 1.40 -11.27
CA THR A 12 3.11 0.00 -11.57
C THR A 12 1.87 -0.88 -11.32
N SER A 13 2.03 -2.19 -11.48
CA SER A 13 1.06 -3.16 -10.95
C SER A 13 1.18 -3.33 -9.43
N LEU A 14 0.28 -4.15 -8.84
CA LEU A 14 0.43 -4.57 -7.44
C LEU A 14 1.73 -5.37 -7.23
N GLY A 15 2.17 -6.16 -8.20
CA GLY A 15 3.48 -6.83 -8.17
C GLY A 15 4.63 -5.82 -8.03
N GLY A 16 4.64 -4.75 -8.81
CA GLY A 16 5.65 -3.69 -8.69
C GLY A 16 5.57 -2.93 -7.35
N TRP A 17 4.39 -2.83 -6.75
CA TRP A 17 4.23 -2.30 -5.39
C TRP A 17 4.84 -3.26 -4.35
N ILE A 18 4.62 -4.56 -4.49
CA ILE A 18 5.22 -5.59 -3.64
C ILE A 18 6.74 -5.58 -3.77
N ASP A 19 7.29 -5.35 -4.97
CA ASP A 19 8.73 -5.19 -5.16
C ASP A 19 9.30 -3.95 -4.43
N THR A 20 8.49 -2.93 -4.17
CA THR A 20 8.93 -1.71 -3.48
C THR A 20 8.78 -1.80 -1.96
N PHE A 21 7.69 -2.42 -1.48
CA PHE A 21 7.31 -2.38 -0.07
C PHE A 21 7.23 -3.75 0.61
N GLY A 22 7.24 -4.83 -0.16
CA GLY A 22 6.96 -6.19 0.27
C GLY A 22 8.17 -7.10 0.43
N ASP A 23 9.40 -6.59 0.31
CA ASP A 23 10.64 -7.39 0.39
C ASP A 23 10.68 -8.29 1.62
N GLY A 24 10.27 -7.79 2.78
CA GLY A 24 10.23 -8.57 4.02
C GLY A 24 9.24 -9.74 3.98
N LEU A 25 8.16 -9.65 3.19
CA LEU A 25 7.16 -10.71 3.03
C LEU A 25 7.69 -11.86 2.18
N LEU A 26 8.63 -11.58 1.28
CA LEU A 26 9.15 -12.54 0.29
C LEU A 26 10.62 -12.94 0.57
N ALA A 27 11.12 -12.61 1.76
CA ALA A 27 12.47 -12.95 2.18
C ALA A 27 12.67 -14.47 2.22
N GLY A 28 13.83 -14.94 1.75
CA GLY A 28 14.18 -16.38 1.70
C GLY A 28 13.57 -17.18 0.55
N LEU A 29 12.65 -16.61 -0.22
CA LEU A 29 12.11 -17.24 -1.43
C LEU A 29 13.03 -17.02 -2.63
N ASP A 30 13.06 -18.00 -3.54
CA ASP A 30 13.71 -17.85 -4.84
C ASP A 30 12.90 -16.96 -5.80
N ALA A 31 13.50 -16.61 -6.95
CA ALA A 31 12.89 -15.71 -7.91
C ALA A 31 11.60 -16.27 -8.55
N SER A 32 11.47 -17.60 -8.66
CA SER A 32 10.29 -18.24 -9.24
C SER A 32 9.11 -18.10 -8.28
N ALA A 33 9.31 -18.51 -7.02
CA ALA A 33 8.29 -18.41 -5.97
C ALA A 33 7.85 -16.95 -5.76
N ARG A 34 8.78 -15.99 -5.80
CA ARG A 34 8.46 -14.55 -5.74
C ARG A 34 7.56 -14.11 -6.89
N SER A 35 7.83 -14.59 -8.10
CA SER A 35 7.06 -14.21 -9.28
C SER A 35 5.65 -14.81 -9.25
N GLU A 36 5.52 -16.08 -8.85
CA GLU A 36 4.23 -16.76 -8.67
C GLU A 36 3.38 -16.06 -7.61
N ILE A 37 3.94 -15.78 -6.43
CA ILE A 37 3.18 -15.11 -5.35
C ILE A 37 2.69 -13.72 -5.78
N LYS A 38 3.51 -12.95 -6.50
CA LYS A 38 3.09 -11.64 -7.02
C LYS A 38 1.95 -11.77 -8.04
N ALA A 39 2.03 -12.76 -8.93
CA ALA A 39 0.97 -13.03 -9.91
C ALA A 39 -0.34 -13.45 -9.22
N ASP A 40 -0.26 -14.30 -8.20
CA ASP A 40 -1.42 -14.73 -7.40
C ASP A 40 -2.03 -13.56 -6.62
N ALA A 41 -1.20 -12.73 -5.99
CA ALA A 41 -1.65 -11.53 -5.31
C ALA A 41 -2.37 -10.56 -6.26
N GLU A 42 -1.85 -10.40 -7.49
CA GLU A 42 -2.53 -9.64 -8.53
C GLU A 42 -3.86 -10.28 -8.93
N ALA A 43 -3.91 -11.60 -9.16
CA ALA A 43 -5.16 -12.27 -9.52
C ALA A 43 -6.25 -12.10 -8.45
N VAL A 44 -5.88 -12.22 -7.17
CA VAL A 44 -6.79 -12.03 -6.03
C VAL A 44 -7.27 -10.58 -5.91
N ALA A 45 -6.36 -9.60 -6.08
CA ALA A 45 -6.68 -8.19 -5.86
C ALA A 45 -7.36 -7.52 -7.07
N ALA A 46 -7.16 -8.04 -8.28
CA ALA A 46 -7.62 -7.41 -9.52
C ALA A 46 -9.11 -7.06 -9.56
N PRO A 47 -10.06 -7.90 -9.07
CA PRO A 47 -11.49 -7.57 -9.12
C PRO A 47 -11.87 -6.28 -8.37
N ILE A 48 -11.07 -5.87 -7.37
CA ILE A 48 -11.35 -4.72 -6.51
C ILE A 48 -10.45 -3.54 -6.88
N HIS A 49 -9.17 -3.82 -7.16
CA HIS A 49 -8.13 -2.79 -7.26
C HIS A 49 -7.68 -2.48 -8.69
N ARG A 50 -7.99 -3.32 -9.68
CA ARG A 50 -7.62 -3.07 -11.08
C ARG A 50 -8.78 -2.47 -11.85
N ARG A 51 -8.57 -1.27 -12.39
CA ARG A 51 -9.55 -0.58 -13.24
C ARG A 51 -9.62 -1.21 -14.63
N ARG A 52 -10.67 -0.87 -15.36
CA ARG A 52 -10.91 -1.34 -16.74
C ARG A 52 -9.79 -0.92 -17.72
N ASP A 53 -9.14 0.22 -17.46
CA ASP A 53 -7.99 0.71 -18.23
C ASP A 53 -6.65 0.05 -17.84
N GLY A 54 -6.67 -0.93 -16.93
CA GLY A 54 -5.49 -1.62 -16.43
C GLY A 54 -4.80 -0.93 -15.23
N THR A 55 -5.23 0.27 -14.86
CA THR A 55 -4.63 1.02 -13.74
C THR A 55 -4.93 0.33 -12.41
N TRP A 56 -3.88 0.11 -11.62
CA TRP A 56 -4.00 -0.37 -10.25
C TRP A 56 -4.25 0.79 -9.29
N VAL A 57 -5.23 0.66 -8.40
CA VAL A 57 -5.58 1.67 -7.40
C VAL A 57 -5.68 1.03 -6.03
N LEU A 58 -4.76 1.42 -5.13
CA LEU A 58 -4.77 0.97 -3.74
C LEU A 58 -5.59 1.92 -2.86
N ASP A 59 -6.14 1.37 -1.78
CA ASP A 59 -7.10 1.95 -0.86
C ASP A 59 -6.46 2.36 0.49
N TYR A 60 -5.35 3.10 0.42
CA TYR A 60 -4.63 3.54 1.62
C TYR A 60 -5.53 4.29 2.63
N VAL A 61 -5.37 3.92 3.91
CA VAL A 61 -5.90 4.64 5.06
C VAL A 61 -4.77 5.44 5.70
N ARG A 62 -4.97 6.76 5.88
CA ARG A 62 -3.97 7.65 6.49
C ARG A 62 -4.47 8.20 7.81
N LEU A 63 -3.65 8.07 8.85
CA LEU A 63 -3.86 8.75 10.12
C LEU A 63 -3.29 10.18 10.06
N ARG A 64 -4.08 11.17 10.49
CA ARG A 64 -3.63 12.55 10.67
C ARG A 64 -3.92 13.00 12.10
N PHE A 65 -2.91 13.50 12.79
CA PHE A 65 -3.03 14.07 14.13
C PHE A 65 -2.14 15.31 14.27
N VAL A 66 -2.42 16.13 15.28
CA VAL A 66 -1.62 17.31 15.65
C VAL A 66 -1.34 17.21 17.13
N ALA A 67 -0.08 17.44 17.53
CA ALA A 67 0.32 17.53 18.92
C ALA A 67 0.78 18.96 19.21
N THR A 68 0.31 19.53 20.32
CA THR A 68 0.69 20.87 20.77
C THR A 68 1.53 20.75 22.03
N LYS A 69 2.71 21.37 22.05
CA LYS A 69 3.55 21.46 23.25
C LYS A 69 2.81 22.29 24.32
N PRO A 70 2.72 21.83 25.58
CA PRO A 70 2.12 22.64 26.65
C PRO A 70 2.88 23.96 26.82
N SER A 71 2.16 25.07 27.01
CA SER A 71 2.79 26.32 27.42
C SER A 71 3.35 26.16 28.84
N MET A 72 4.59 26.57 29.02
CA MET A 72 5.21 26.61 30.34
C MET A 72 4.59 27.80 31.08
N SER A 73 3.81 27.57 32.13
CA SER A 73 3.41 28.66 33.02
C SER A 73 4.66 29.17 33.75
N PRO A 74 4.91 30.49 33.83
CA PRO A 74 5.99 31.01 34.67
C PRO A 74 5.70 30.62 36.12
N ARG A 75 6.72 30.12 36.83
CA ARG A 75 6.69 29.89 38.29
C ARG A 75 6.81 31.22 39.02
#